data_AF-A0A2M7EIR7-F1
#
_entry.id   AF-A0A2M7EIR7-F1
#
_cell.length_a   1.000
_cell.length_b   1.000
_cell.length_c   1.000
_cell.angle_alpha   90.00
_cell.angle_beta   90.00
_cell.angle_gamma   90.00
#
_symmetry.space_group_name_H-M   'P 1'
#
loop_
_entity.id
_entity.type
_entity.pdbx_description
1 polymer ?
#
loop_
_entity_poly.entity_id
_entity_poly.type
_entity_poly.pdbx_seq_one_letter_code
_entity_poly.pdbx_strand_id
1 'polypeptide(L)'
;MKKENKQELEDDLRPEYDLKPLLKAGIRGKYAQRFREGTNIVLLEPDVASAFPNDKTVNEVLRMVIQLRKKVHKDKQTRTVQA
;
A
#
# COMPACT_ATOMS: atom_id res chain seq x y z
N MET A 1 26.21 5.94 36.01
CA MET A 1 25.21 6.97 36.37
C MET A 1 24.32 7.20 35.17
N LYS A 2 23.02 6.87 35.25
CA LYS A 2 22.07 7.10 34.16
C LYS A 2 21.61 8.56 34.24
N LYS A 3 21.85 9.35 33.20
CA LYS A 3 21.28 10.69 33.07
C LYS A 3 19.84 10.53 32.60
N GLU A 4 18.88 10.75 33.50
CA GLU A 4 17.50 11.00 33.12
C GLU A 4 17.43 12.41 32.55
N ASN A 5 17.40 12.52 31.22
CA ASN A 5 17.11 13.77 30.55
C ASN A 5 15.59 13.98 30.60
N LYS A 6 15.11 14.46 31.75
CA LYS A 6 13.70 14.85 31.95
C LYS A 6 13.53 16.26 31.40
N GLN A 7 13.65 16.42 30.08
CA GLN A 7 13.05 17.57 29.42
C GLN A 7 11.55 17.37 29.50
N GLU A 8 10.92 18.02 30.48
CA GLU A 8 9.47 18.17 30.53
C GLU A 8 9.09 18.97 29.29
N LEU A 9 8.65 18.27 28.24
CA LEU A 9 8.06 18.89 27.07
C LEU A 9 6.79 19.60 27.57
N GLU A 10 6.77 20.93 27.53
CA GLU A 10 5.56 21.69 27.78
C GLU A 10 4.47 21.21 26.81
N ASP A 11 3.31 20.87 27.36
CA ASP A 11 2.18 20.39 26.57
C ASP A 11 1.50 21.59 25.90
N ASP A 12 1.99 21.94 24.72
CA ASP A 12 1.46 23.04 23.88
C ASP A 12 0.08 22.71 23.26
N LEU A 13 -0.49 21.53 23.55
CA LEU A 13 -1.79 21.14 23.02
C LEU A 13 -2.91 21.97 23.66
N ARG A 14 -3.91 22.32 22.84
CA ARG A 14 -5.12 22.97 23.35
C ARG A 14 -5.88 22.02 24.28
N PRO A 15 -6.60 22.53 25.30
CA PRO A 15 -7.34 21.68 26.25
C PRO A 15 -8.32 20.70 25.59
N GLU A 16 -8.87 21.04 24.42
CA GLU A 16 -9.78 20.18 23.67
C GLU A 16 -9.11 18.93 23.07
N TYR A 17 -7.77 18.91 22.99
CA TYR A 17 -6.99 17.79 22.45
C TYR A 17 -6.43 16.85 23.53
N ASP A 18 -7.04 16.79 24.72
CA ASP A 18 -6.66 15.79 25.72
C ASP A 18 -6.93 14.38 25.17
N LEU A 19 -5.86 13.66 24.84
CA LEU A 19 -5.94 12.34 24.24
C LEU A 19 -6.46 11.27 25.23
N LYS A 20 -6.40 11.52 26.54
CA LYS A 20 -6.87 10.57 27.57
C LYS A 20 -8.39 10.32 27.48
N PRO A 21 -9.26 11.34 27.44
CA PRO A 21 -10.68 11.16 27.18
C PRO A 21 -10.94 10.80 25.71
N LEU A 22 -10.25 11.43 24.75
CA LEU A 22 -10.53 11.25 23.32
C LEU A 22 -10.26 9.83 22.82
N LEU A 23 -9.20 9.19 23.32
CA LEU A 23 -8.78 7.85 22.89
C LEU A 23 -9.10 6.77 23.93
N LYS A 24 -10.04 7.02 24.86
CA LYS A 24 -10.44 6.04 25.88
C LYS A 24 -10.91 4.70 25.29
N ALA A 25 -11.50 4.73 24.09
CA ALA A 25 -11.88 3.54 23.30
C ALA A 25 -10.98 3.32 22.06
N GLY A 26 -9.85 4.02 21.98
CA GLY A 26 -8.91 3.93 20.87
C GLY A 26 -8.21 2.57 20.85
N ILE A 27 -8.33 1.84 19.74
CA ILE A 27 -7.66 0.55 19.55
C ILE A 27 -6.31 0.80 18.84
N ARG A 28 -5.20 0.54 19.54
CA ARG A 28 -3.87 0.64 18.95
C ARG A 28 -3.75 -0.35 17.78
N GLY A 29 -3.37 0.15 16.62
CA GLY A 29 -3.16 -0.70 15.44
C GLY A 29 -4.46 -1.24 14.80
N LYS A 30 -5.61 -0.59 15.00
CA LYS A 30 -6.92 -0.96 14.40
C LYS A 30 -6.85 -1.35 12.91
N TYR A 31 -5.97 -0.70 12.14
CA TYR A 31 -5.77 -0.96 10.70
C TYR A 31 -4.37 -1.51 10.36
N ALA A 32 -3.54 -1.80 11.37
CA ALA A 32 -2.16 -2.25 11.16
C ALA A 32 -2.09 -3.61 10.46
N GLN A 33 -3.09 -4.47 10.64
CA GLN A 33 -3.20 -5.72 9.92
C GLN A 33 -3.52 -5.50 8.43
N ARG A 34 -4.54 -4.67 8.12
CA ARG A 34 -4.91 -4.30 6.74
C ARG A 34 -3.78 -3.62 5.98
N PHE A 35 -2.99 -2.80 6.68
CA PHE A 35 -1.80 -2.18 6.11
C PHE A 35 -0.71 -3.22 5.81
N ARG A 36 -0.46 -4.16 6.74
CA ARG A 36 0.52 -5.25 6.59
C ARG A 36 0.12 -6.28 5.52
N GLU A 37 -1.16 -6.46 5.27
CA GLU A 37 -1.70 -7.24 4.14
C GLU A 37 -1.32 -6.64 2.78
N GLY A 38 -0.73 -5.44 2.77
CA GLY A 38 -0.02 -4.88 1.63
C GLY A 38 -0.96 -4.07 0.74
N THR A 39 -1.10 -2.79 1.03
CA THR A 39 -1.48 -1.81 -0.01
C THR A 39 -0.21 -1.37 -0.70
N ASN A 40 0.25 -2.12 -1.70
CA ASN A 40 1.35 -1.67 -2.54
C ASN A 40 0.80 -0.65 -3.54
N ILE A 41 0.78 0.62 -3.14
CA ILE A 41 0.32 1.72 -3.98
C ILE A 41 1.45 2.06 -4.96
N VAL A 42 1.19 1.83 -6.24
CA VAL A 42 2.09 2.22 -7.32
C VAL A 42 1.55 3.49 -7.95
N LEU A 43 2.36 4.55 -7.96
CA LEU A 43 2.05 5.78 -8.67
C LEU A 43 2.19 5.53 -10.18
N LEU A 44 1.11 5.77 -10.93
CA LEU A 44 1.14 5.75 -12.39
C LEU A 44 1.64 7.09 -12.92
N GLU A 45 2.30 7.07 -14.08
CA GLU A 45 2.60 8.30 -14.81
C GLU A 45 1.31 9.03 -15.23
N PRO A 46 1.30 10.37 -15.37
CA PRO A 46 0.07 11.13 -15.57
C PRO A 46 -0.71 10.76 -16.84
N ASP A 47 0.00 10.43 -17.91
CA ASP A 47 -0.57 9.98 -19.18
C ASP A 47 -1.27 8.62 -19.01
N VAL A 48 -0.63 7.66 -18.34
CA VAL A 48 -1.21 6.35 -18.03
C VAL A 48 -2.41 6.50 -17.11
N ALA A 49 -2.32 7.33 -16.07
CA ALA A 49 -3.44 7.60 -15.17
C ALA A 49 -4.63 8.23 -15.91
N SER A 50 -4.39 9.10 -16.89
CA SER A 50 -5.45 9.72 -17.70
C SER A 50 -6.19 8.74 -18.62
N ALA A 51 -5.52 7.64 -19.00
CA ALA A 51 -6.10 6.61 -19.87
C ALA A 51 -7.07 5.67 -19.13
N PHE A 52 -7.04 5.62 -17.79
CA PHE A 52 -7.84 4.69 -17.00
C PHE A 52 -8.76 5.40 -16.00
N PRO A 53 -10.06 5.07 -15.97
CA PRO A 53 -11.02 5.74 -15.08
C PRO A 53 -10.91 5.32 -13.60
N ASN A 54 -10.41 4.11 -13.31
CA ASN A 54 -10.22 3.60 -11.95
C ASN A 54 -9.23 2.41 -11.89
N ASP A 55 -8.87 2.04 -10.66
CA ASP A 55 -7.97 0.95 -10.31
C ASP A 55 -8.45 -0.44 -10.78
N LYS A 56 -9.76 -0.69 -10.77
CA LYS A 56 -10.33 -1.96 -11.26
C LYS A 56 -10.00 -2.17 -12.73
N THR A 57 -10.20 -1.14 -13.58
CA THR A 57 -9.88 -1.22 -15.01
C THR A 57 -8.39 -1.41 -15.26
N VAL A 58 -7.52 -0.69 -14.52
CA VAL A 58 -6.06 -0.88 -14.60
C VAL A 58 -5.69 -2.33 -14.31
N ASN A 59 -6.19 -2.88 -13.21
CA ASN A 59 -5.86 -4.23 -12.77
C ASN A 59 -6.37 -5.31 -13.75
N GLU A 60 -7.55 -5.12 -14.34
CA GLU A 60 -8.07 -6.02 -15.38
C GLU A 60 -7.17 -6.04 -16.61
N VAL A 61 -6.73 -4.88 -17.09
CA VAL A 61 -5.81 -4.78 -18.24
C VAL A 61 -4.47 -5.42 -17.95
N LEU A 62 -3.86 -5.13 -16.80
CA LEU A 62 -2.58 -5.73 -16.41
C LEU A 62 -2.66 -7.26 -16.30
N ARG A 63 -3.79 -7.81 -15.82
CA ARG A 63 -4.03 -9.27 -15.79
C ARG A 63 -4.10 -9.86 -17.20
N MET A 64 -4.74 -9.19 -18.15
CA MET A 64 -4.76 -9.63 -19.55
C MET A 64 -3.34 -9.66 -20.15
N VAL A 65 -2.54 -8.63 -19.90
CA VAL A 65 -1.12 -8.59 -20.34
C VAL A 65 -0.33 -9.77 -19.76
N ILE A 66 -0.53 -10.09 -18.48
CA ILE A 66 0.10 -11.27 -17.85
C ILE A 66 -0.31 -12.57 -18.56
N GLN A 67 -1.59 -12.74 -18.91
CA GLN A 67 -2.07 -13.92 -19.62
C GLN A 67 -1.49 -14.03 -21.04
N LEU A 68 -1.44 -12.93 -21.78
CA LEU A 68 -0.82 -12.87 -23.11
C LEU A 68 0.65 -13.26 -23.04
N ARG A 69 1.40 -12.70 -22.08
CA ARG A 69 2.81 -13.05 -21.85
C ARG A 69 3.00 -14.55 -21.59
N LYS A 70 2.11 -15.16 -20.80
CA LYS A 70 2.16 -16.62 -20.50
C LYS A 70 1.93 -17.46 -21.76
N LYS A 71 0.97 -17.09 -22.62
CA LYS A 71 0.73 -17.78 -23.89
C LYS A 71 1.95 -17.72 -24.81
N VAL A 72 2.51 -16.51 -24.99
CA VAL A 72 3.72 -16.32 -25.80
C VAL A 72 4.91 -17.15 -25.28
N HIS A 73 5.08 -17.24 -23.95
CA HIS A 73 6.15 -18.07 -23.37
C HIS A 73 5.92 -19.56 -23.63
N LYS A 74 4.68 -20.05 -23.55
CA LYS A 74 4.36 -21.46 -23.79
C LYS A 74 4.59 -21.84 -25.27
N ASP A 75 4.21 -20.98 -26.21
CA ASP A 75 4.43 -21.23 -27.64
C ASP A 75 5.92 -21.31 -27.99
N LYS A 76 6.76 -20.47 -27.36
CA LYS A 76 8.21 -20.54 -27.52
C LYS A 76 8.79 -21.86 -27.00
N GLN A 77 8.35 -22.32 -25.83
CA GLN A 77 8.81 -23.59 -25.27
C GLN A 77 8.40 -24.78 -26.14
N THR A 78 7.16 -24.82 -26.62
CA THR A 78 6.66 -25.92 -27.48
C THR A 78 7.46 -26.02 -28.79
N ARG A 79 7.85 -24.89 -29.38
CA ARG A 79 8.67 -24.86 -30.60
C ARG A 79 10.11 -25.34 -30.38
N THR A 80 10.70 -25.11 -29.21
CA THR A 80 12.04 -25.64 -28.87
C THR A 80 12.09 -27.15 -28.62
N VAL A 81 10.95 -27.81 -28.38
CA VAL A 81 10.93 -29.28 -28.16
C VAL A 81 10.63 -30.06 -29.46
N GLN A 82 10.18 -29.38 -30.51
CA GLN A 82 9.81 -30.00 -31.81
C GLN A 82 10.89 -29.80 -32.89
N ALA A 83 12.07 -29.28 -32.52
CA ALA A 83 13.22 -29.06 -33.40
C ALA A 83 14.38 -29.99 -33.03
#